data_AF-A0A386ZK11-F1
#
_entry.id   AF-A0A386ZK11-F1
#
_cell.length_a   1.000
_cell.length_b   1.000
_cell.length_c   1.000
_cell.angle_alpha   90.00
_cell.angle_beta   90.00
_cell.angle_gamma   90.00
#
_symmetry.space_group_name_H-M   'P 1'
#
loop_
_entity.id
_entity.type
_entity.pdbx_description
1 polymer ?
#
loop_
_entity_poly.entity_id
_entity_poly.type
_entity_poly.pdbx_seq_one_letter_code
_entity_poly.pdbx_strand_id
1 'polypeptide(L)'
;MTNASKDRSAATLSVPDHEVAVIGAGPGGIAAGVKLKRAGVADFVILERADEVGGSWHENRYPGLEVDIPSLAYQYSFARNPHWSRLFASGPEVKRYHMAVARRFGLYPHLRFGTEVVAEEWDEDWHRWNLRLADGGVTTARFVISAVGAFISPKLDPGIAGLAEYRGKIQRPSDWDDSYDLTGKRVAVIGTGASSVQITPSIAGAVGSLAVYQRTPVWCVPKPNPRIPRAVRLALRVPGVQAGVHGAALVAVDAALRTMSSAPMPVVRPALRAFDAAAIRGYRGMLRLMVRDREIREGLTPNYGPIAKRPTANTGYLLAFNRPTVDLVTTPIERFTAHGICTVDGAEREFDMIVLATGYHVFSDPETYTPGLVVGRDGLDLGKYYAERGLQAYESVSLPGLPNRWTLVGPYSWSGSGWHAFVEMTADHAVRAISEARRRGATVVAIRQEVHDAYHRRIYRRGAAMRYYLSELNAHVPTYYRNSHGDSTYIRPTGFFSARRAHHRFPLSDYAFDRLTA
;
A
#
# COMPACT_ATOMS: atom_id res chain seq x y z
N MET A 1 -21.10 25.50 -46.55
CA MET A 1 -20.44 24.52 -45.67
C MET A 1 -19.24 25.19 -45.06
N THR A 2 -19.40 25.60 -43.80
CA THR A 2 -18.55 26.53 -43.06
C THR A 2 -17.37 25.82 -42.41
N ASN A 3 -16.17 26.33 -42.71
CA ASN A 3 -15.00 26.51 -41.84
C ASN A 3 -14.91 25.68 -40.55
N ALA A 4 -14.10 24.62 -40.59
CA ALA A 4 -13.33 24.13 -39.44
C ALA A 4 -11.86 23.88 -39.82
N SER A 5 -11.38 24.61 -40.83
CA SER A 5 -9.96 24.73 -41.16
C SER A 5 -9.31 25.69 -40.16
N LYS A 6 -8.96 25.13 -39.00
CA LYS A 6 -7.87 25.53 -38.11
C LYS A 6 -7.31 26.93 -38.36
N ASP A 7 -7.80 27.85 -37.55
CA ASP A 7 -7.02 28.93 -36.99
C ASP A 7 -5.92 28.35 -36.07
N ARG A 8 -4.96 27.60 -36.65
CA ARG A 8 -3.70 27.18 -36.00
C ARG A 8 -2.63 28.26 -36.26
N SER A 9 -3.04 29.52 -36.17
CA SER A 9 -2.11 30.64 -36.19
C SER A 9 -1.46 30.75 -34.80
N ALA A 10 -0.14 30.57 -34.75
CA ALA A 10 0.74 30.85 -33.61
C ALA A 10 0.27 30.34 -32.22
N ALA A 11 0.07 29.03 -32.07
CA ALA A 11 0.08 28.45 -30.72
C ALA A 11 1.51 28.51 -30.17
N THR A 12 1.83 29.61 -29.47
CA THR A 12 3.03 29.75 -28.64
C THR A 12 3.24 28.45 -27.88
N LEU A 13 4.47 27.93 -27.83
CA LEU A 13 4.74 26.67 -27.14
C LEU A 13 4.14 26.71 -25.73
N SER A 14 3.03 26.02 -25.46
CA SER A 14 2.34 26.19 -24.18
C SER A 14 3.11 25.42 -23.12
N VAL A 15 3.89 26.18 -22.34
CA VAL A 15 4.58 25.69 -21.15
C VAL A 15 3.52 25.04 -20.24
N PRO A 16 3.74 23.81 -19.76
CA PRO A 16 2.80 23.19 -18.82
C PRO A 16 2.68 24.05 -17.55
N ASP A 17 1.54 23.96 -16.86
CA ASP A 17 1.29 24.71 -15.63
C ASP A 17 2.36 24.43 -14.55
N HIS A 18 2.90 23.20 -14.58
CA HIS A 18 3.95 22.74 -13.68
C HIS A 18 5.05 21.94 -14.38
N GLU A 19 6.29 22.06 -13.92
CA GLU A 19 7.37 21.15 -14.29
C GLU A 19 7.09 19.73 -13.77
N VAL A 20 6.68 19.57 -12.51
CA VAL A 20 6.36 18.25 -11.93
C VAL A 20 5.02 18.24 -11.19
N ALA A 21 4.16 17.27 -11.47
CA ALA A 21 3.01 16.96 -10.65
C ALA A 21 3.24 15.66 -9.86
N VAL A 22 2.93 15.69 -8.56
CA VAL A 22 2.93 14.52 -7.67
C VAL A 22 1.49 14.23 -7.28
N ILE A 23 1.01 13.01 -7.52
CA ILE A 23 -0.37 12.61 -7.21
C ILE A 23 -0.39 11.85 -5.88
N GLY A 24 -0.97 12.46 -4.84
CA GLY A 24 -1.09 11.97 -3.47
C GLY A 24 -0.04 12.57 -2.52
N ALA A 25 -0.49 12.96 -1.33
CA ALA A 25 0.32 13.52 -0.23
C ALA A 25 0.45 12.55 0.96
N GLY A 26 0.38 11.24 0.68
CA GLY A 26 0.80 10.19 1.61
C GLY A 26 2.32 10.13 1.78
N PRO A 27 2.84 9.04 2.40
CA PRO A 27 4.26 8.94 2.67
C PRO A 27 5.16 9.04 1.42
N GLY A 28 4.67 8.56 0.27
CA GLY A 28 5.36 8.66 -1.01
C GLY A 28 5.41 10.08 -1.55
N GLY A 29 4.30 10.81 -1.52
CA GLY A 29 4.23 12.19 -1.99
C GLY A 29 5.13 13.13 -1.20
N ILE A 30 5.14 12.97 0.13
CA ILE A 30 6.06 13.71 1.01
C ILE A 30 7.52 13.38 0.64
N ALA A 31 7.86 12.11 0.41
CA ALA A 31 9.23 11.74 0.01
C ALA A 31 9.61 12.33 -1.34
N ALA A 32 8.70 12.30 -2.33
CA ALA A 32 8.90 12.88 -3.65
C ALA A 32 9.12 14.39 -3.56
N GLY A 33 8.25 15.12 -2.87
CA GLY A 33 8.39 16.58 -2.68
C GLY A 33 9.71 16.96 -2.02
N VAL A 34 10.13 16.26 -0.97
CA VAL A 34 11.44 16.51 -0.32
C VAL A 34 12.60 16.28 -1.28
N LYS A 35 12.54 15.22 -2.09
CA LYS A 35 13.61 14.89 -3.05
C LYS A 35 13.64 15.86 -4.24
N LEU A 36 12.49 16.28 -4.74
CA LEU A 36 12.37 17.32 -5.77
C LEU A 36 13.03 18.64 -5.33
N LYS A 37 12.70 19.12 -4.11
CA LYS A 37 13.33 20.32 -3.54
C LYS A 37 14.84 20.18 -3.41
N ARG A 38 15.32 19.01 -2.96
CA ARG A 38 16.77 18.73 -2.85
C ARG A 38 17.48 18.66 -4.21
N ALA A 39 16.77 18.26 -5.25
CA ALA A 39 17.27 18.27 -6.63
C ALA A 39 17.14 19.65 -7.30
N GLY A 40 16.70 20.68 -6.56
CA GLY A 40 16.53 22.04 -7.09
C GLY A 40 15.38 22.15 -8.11
N VAL A 41 14.39 21.27 -8.04
CA VAL A 41 13.12 21.42 -8.76
C VAL A 41 12.23 22.32 -7.91
N ALA A 42 12.04 23.56 -8.37
CA ALA A 42 11.27 24.57 -7.64
C ALA A 42 9.79 24.56 -8.03
N ASP A 43 9.49 24.33 -9.30
CA ASP A 43 8.14 24.27 -9.82
C ASP A 43 7.60 22.83 -9.75
N PHE A 44 6.83 22.56 -8.71
CA PHE A 44 6.06 21.32 -8.62
C PHE A 44 4.81 21.52 -7.78
N VAL A 45 3.82 20.68 -8.05
CA VAL A 45 2.56 20.60 -7.32
C VAL A 45 2.35 19.19 -6.76
N ILE A 46 1.77 19.10 -5.56
CA ILE A 46 1.32 17.86 -4.96
C ILE A 46 -0.21 17.93 -4.87
N LEU A 47 -0.90 17.10 -5.65
CA LEU A 47 -2.37 17.03 -5.72
C LEU A 47 -2.86 15.96 -4.74
N GLU A 48 -3.70 16.33 -3.78
CA GLU A 48 -4.21 15.42 -2.74
C GLU A 48 -5.73 15.55 -2.64
N ARG A 49 -6.43 14.41 -2.65
CA ARG A 49 -7.89 14.35 -2.53
C ARG A 49 -8.37 14.68 -1.12
N ALA A 50 -7.59 14.34 -0.10
CA ALA A 50 -7.87 14.65 1.29
C ALA A 50 -7.60 16.13 1.61
N ASP A 51 -7.97 16.53 2.82
CA ASP A 51 -7.80 17.89 3.36
C ASP A 51 -6.47 18.09 4.11
N GLU A 52 -5.65 17.04 4.27
CA GLU A 52 -4.35 17.11 4.94
C GLU A 52 -3.44 15.93 4.52
N VAL A 53 -2.13 16.10 4.69
CA VAL A 53 -1.12 15.06 4.41
C VAL A 53 -1.28 13.82 5.30
N GLY A 54 -0.72 12.70 4.84
CA GLY A 54 -0.60 11.46 5.63
C GLY A 54 -1.13 10.21 4.93
N GLY A 55 -1.93 10.36 3.87
CA GLY A 55 -2.49 9.25 3.10
C GLY A 55 -3.30 8.31 4.00
N SER A 56 -2.96 7.02 4.03
CA SER A 56 -3.68 6.04 4.86
C SER A 56 -3.74 6.42 6.36
N TRP A 57 -2.76 7.16 6.90
CA TRP A 57 -2.77 7.63 8.30
C TRP A 57 -3.66 8.86 8.53
N HIS A 58 -4.05 9.53 7.46
CA HIS A 58 -5.05 10.58 7.48
C HIS A 58 -6.46 9.97 7.37
N GLU A 59 -6.65 9.07 6.40
CA GLU A 59 -7.94 8.44 6.09
C GLU A 59 -8.40 7.49 7.20
N ASN A 60 -7.52 6.64 7.72
CA ASN A 60 -7.89 5.68 8.76
C ASN A 60 -7.81 6.33 10.13
N ARG A 61 -8.89 6.28 10.90
CA ARG A 61 -8.98 6.87 12.25
C ARG A 61 -9.60 5.94 13.31
N TYR A 62 -9.87 4.69 12.93
CA TYR A 62 -10.49 3.69 13.81
C TYR A 62 -9.71 3.45 15.11
N PRO A 63 -10.39 3.04 16.19
CA PRO A 63 -9.77 2.80 17.50
C PRO A 63 -8.75 1.65 17.44
N GLY A 64 -7.59 1.87 18.05
CA GLY A 64 -6.49 0.91 18.06
C GLY A 64 -5.52 1.01 16.88
N LEU A 65 -5.74 1.94 15.95
CA LEU A 65 -4.86 2.16 14.80
C LEU A 65 -3.39 2.35 15.24
N GLU A 66 -2.51 1.47 14.78
CA GLU A 66 -1.07 1.49 15.08
C GLU A 66 -0.22 0.86 13.96
N VAL A 67 1.09 1.10 14.00
CA VAL A 67 2.05 0.46 13.08
C VAL A 67 2.27 -1.02 13.42
N ASP A 68 2.55 -1.82 12.39
CA ASP A 68 2.84 -3.25 12.52
C ASP A 68 4.35 -3.58 12.61
N ILE A 69 5.21 -2.59 12.34
CA ILE A 69 6.67 -2.72 12.45
C ILE A 69 7.21 -1.71 13.46
N PRO A 70 8.40 -1.94 14.07
CA PRO A 70 8.97 -0.99 15.01
C PRO A 70 9.04 0.43 14.43
N SER A 71 8.68 1.44 15.24
CA SER A 71 8.58 2.84 14.82
C SER A 71 9.89 3.39 14.23
N LEU A 72 11.04 2.85 14.66
CA LEU A 72 12.35 3.20 14.12
C LEU A 72 12.56 2.79 12.65
N ALA A 73 11.82 1.78 12.19
CA ALA A 73 11.76 1.34 10.79
C ALA A 73 10.62 1.99 10.00
N TYR A 74 9.66 2.64 10.67
CA TYR A 74 8.50 3.31 10.06
C TYR A 74 8.64 4.84 10.03
N GLN A 75 9.74 5.31 9.43
CA GLN A 75 10.10 6.73 9.35
C GLN A 75 11.06 6.99 8.18
N TYR A 76 11.14 8.24 7.73
CA TYR A 76 12.06 8.63 6.67
C TYR A 76 13.51 8.60 7.13
N SER A 77 14.40 8.16 6.24
CA SER A 77 15.85 8.15 6.48
C SER A 77 16.40 9.57 6.69
N PHE A 78 15.80 10.56 6.03
CA PHE A 78 16.17 11.96 6.10
C PHE A 78 15.47 12.77 7.21
N ALA A 79 14.50 12.17 7.91
CA ALA A 79 13.74 12.83 8.97
C ALA A 79 13.43 11.85 10.10
N ARG A 80 14.48 11.25 10.67
CA ARG A 80 14.34 10.31 11.78
C ARG A 80 13.78 10.98 13.04
N ASN A 81 12.87 10.30 13.74
CA ASN A 81 12.15 10.78 14.91
C ASN A 81 12.62 10.06 16.18
N PRO A 82 13.39 10.71 17.07
CA PRO A 82 13.81 10.14 18.36
C PRO A 82 12.73 10.22 19.45
N HIS A 83 11.55 10.75 19.15
CA HIS A 83 10.49 11.03 20.12
C HIS A 83 9.32 10.06 20.07
N TRP A 84 9.44 8.95 19.32
CA TRP A 84 8.44 7.89 19.35
C TRP A 84 8.10 7.47 20.78
N SER A 85 6.81 7.48 21.09
CA SER A 85 6.30 7.23 22.45
C SER A 85 6.39 5.75 22.84
N ARG A 86 6.24 4.86 21.86
CA ARG A 86 6.21 3.39 22.02
C ARG A 86 6.96 2.68 20.91
N LEU A 87 7.26 1.39 21.13
CA LEU A 87 7.91 0.55 20.13
C LEU A 87 7.10 0.52 18.82
N PHE A 88 5.77 0.44 18.91
CA PHE A 88 4.84 0.58 17.80
C PHE A 88 3.98 1.83 18.02
N ALA A 89 4.23 2.88 17.25
CA ALA A 89 3.53 4.15 17.34
C ALA A 89 2.05 4.03 16.93
N SER A 90 1.22 4.82 17.62
CA SER A 90 -0.21 4.97 17.27
C SER A 90 -0.38 5.74 15.95
N GLY A 91 -1.50 5.51 15.27
CA GLY A 91 -1.88 6.23 14.05
C GLY A 91 -1.83 7.75 14.19
N PRO A 92 -2.41 8.36 15.24
CA PRO A 92 -2.32 9.80 15.46
C PRO A 92 -0.88 10.32 15.61
N GLU A 93 0.01 9.53 16.22
CA GLU A 93 1.42 9.89 16.35
C GLU A 93 2.15 9.86 15.01
N VAL A 94 1.86 8.85 14.18
CA VAL A 94 2.39 8.74 12.82
C VAL A 94 1.89 9.87 11.93
N LYS A 95 0.59 10.19 11.98
CA LYS A 95 0.01 11.32 11.24
C LYS A 95 0.70 12.65 11.60
N ARG A 96 0.87 12.92 12.90
CA ARG A 96 1.62 14.11 13.37
C ARG A 96 3.06 14.13 12.86
N TYR A 97 3.71 12.98 12.80
CA TYR A 97 5.06 12.86 12.22
C TYR A 97 5.07 13.26 10.75
N HIS A 98 4.14 12.77 9.92
CA HIS A 98 4.04 13.15 8.50
C HIS A 98 3.80 14.66 8.32
N MET A 99 2.87 15.23 9.08
CA MET A 99 2.60 16.68 9.06
C MET A 99 3.86 17.48 9.45
N ALA A 100 4.57 17.07 10.49
CA ALA A 100 5.79 17.72 10.93
C ALA A 100 6.90 17.67 9.86
N VAL A 101 7.04 16.54 9.15
CA VAL A 101 8.00 16.40 8.04
C VAL A 101 7.59 17.31 6.88
N ALA A 102 6.32 17.30 6.46
CA ALA A 102 5.85 18.15 5.37
C ALA A 102 6.08 19.65 5.67
N ARG A 103 5.83 20.09 6.91
CA ARG A 103 6.13 21.46 7.36
C ARG A 103 7.63 21.76 7.38
N ARG A 104 8.44 20.87 7.96
CA ARG A 104 9.89 21.03 8.09
C ARG A 104 10.57 21.25 6.74
N PHE A 105 10.09 20.59 5.68
CA PHE A 105 10.65 20.73 4.34
C PHE A 105 9.89 21.74 3.47
N GLY A 106 8.92 22.46 4.03
CA GLY A 106 8.16 23.51 3.34
C GLY A 106 7.39 22.98 2.12
N LEU A 107 6.64 21.90 2.29
CA LEU A 107 5.85 21.29 1.21
C LEU A 107 4.43 21.90 1.08
N TYR A 108 3.88 22.49 2.14
CA TYR A 108 2.53 23.07 2.14
C TYR A 108 2.28 24.10 1.03
N PRO A 109 3.23 24.97 0.65
CA PRO A 109 3.04 25.86 -0.50
C PRO A 109 2.87 25.14 -1.85
N HIS A 110 3.29 23.88 -1.95
CA HIS A 110 3.16 23.05 -3.15
C HIS A 110 1.94 22.13 -3.09
N LEU A 111 1.20 22.10 -1.98
CA LEU A 111 0.07 21.19 -1.77
C LEU A 111 -1.24 21.83 -2.23
N ARG A 112 -2.00 21.09 -3.04
CA ARG A 112 -3.38 21.39 -3.40
C ARG A 112 -4.26 20.26 -2.86
N PHE A 113 -4.90 20.52 -1.73
CA PHE A 113 -5.85 19.63 -1.08
C PHE A 113 -7.22 19.66 -1.77
N GLY A 114 -8.08 18.69 -1.47
CA GLY A 114 -9.40 18.56 -2.11
C GLY A 114 -9.33 18.41 -3.63
N THR A 115 -8.18 17.99 -4.16
CA THR A 115 -7.91 17.91 -5.60
C THR A 115 -7.66 16.46 -5.99
N GLU A 116 -8.70 15.79 -6.49
CA GLU A 116 -8.61 14.42 -6.99
C GLU A 116 -8.34 14.41 -8.50
N VAL A 117 -7.30 13.68 -8.92
CA VAL A 117 -7.01 13.40 -10.33
C VAL A 117 -7.81 12.18 -10.76
N VAL A 118 -8.67 12.36 -11.77
CA VAL A 118 -9.58 11.31 -12.28
C VAL A 118 -9.19 10.79 -13.66
N ALA A 119 -8.27 11.46 -14.37
CA ALA A 119 -7.61 10.91 -15.54
C ALA A 119 -6.26 11.59 -15.82
N GLU A 120 -5.35 10.85 -16.44
CA GLU A 120 -4.04 11.27 -16.91
C GLU A 120 -3.93 10.93 -18.41
N GLU A 121 -3.72 11.93 -19.26
CA GLU A 121 -3.57 11.73 -20.71
C GLU A 121 -2.26 12.35 -21.19
N TRP A 122 -1.45 11.58 -21.90
CA TRP A 122 -0.22 12.05 -22.51
C TRP A 122 -0.50 12.80 -23.81
N ASP A 123 0.09 13.98 -23.91
CA ASP A 123 0.03 14.87 -25.06
C ASP A 123 1.37 14.81 -25.80
N GLU A 124 1.39 14.11 -26.93
CA GLU A 124 2.60 13.90 -27.74
C GLU A 124 3.08 15.22 -28.38
N ASP A 125 2.16 16.06 -28.87
CA ASP A 125 2.50 17.32 -29.54
C ASP A 125 3.17 18.31 -28.56
N TRP A 126 2.80 18.24 -27.27
CA TRP A 126 3.29 19.17 -26.25
C TRP A 126 4.27 18.54 -25.26
N HIS A 127 4.57 17.25 -25.38
CA HIS A 127 5.41 16.45 -24.47
C HIS A 127 5.01 16.57 -22.99
N ARG A 128 3.71 16.59 -22.67
CA ARG A 128 3.21 16.81 -21.30
C ARG A 128 2.06 15.87 -20.94
N TRP A 129 1.73 15.80 -19.66
CA TRP A 129 0.54 15.14 -19.16
C TRP A 129 -0.56 16.15 -18.90
N ASN A 130 -1.76 15.84 -19.37
CA ASN A 130 -3.01 16.52 -19.04
C ASN A 130 -3.68 15.75 -17.90
N LEU A 131 -3.77 16.36 -16.72
CA LEU A 131 -4.36 15.76 -15.52
C LEU A 131 -5.76 16.34 -15.33
N ARG A 132 -6.79 15.53 -15.60
CA ARG A 132 -8.18 15.91 -15.39
C ARG A 132 -8.53 15.75 -13.92
N LEU A 133 -9.14 16.78 -13.36
CA LEU A 133 -9.54 16.87 -11.97
C LEU A 133 -11.03 16.53 -11.79
N ALA A 134 -11.42 16.08 -10.60
CA ALA A 134 -12.80 15.70 -10.29
C ALA A 134 -13.81 16.86 -10.39
N ASP A 135 -13.35 18.10 -10.26
CA ASP A 135 -14.15 19.32 -10.43
C ASP A 135 -14.35 19.72 -11.91
N GLY A 136 -13.83 18.92 -12.85
CA GLY A 136 -13.86 19.19 -14.28
C GLY A 136 -12.69 20.02 -14.80
N GLY A 137 -11.83 20.54 -13.92
CA GLY A 137 -10.62 21.26 -14.30
C GLY A 137 -9.56 20.36 -14.94
N VAL A 138 -8.58 21.00 -15.57
CA VAL A 138 -7.38 20.33 -16.09
C VAL A 138 -6.16 21.08 -15.58
N THR A 139 -5.15 20.34 -15.11
CA THR A 139 -3.82 20.87 -14.82
C THR A 139 -2.79 20.09 -15.62
N THR A 140 -1.78 20.76 -16.13
CA THR A 140 -0.79 20.17 -17.03
C THR A 140 0.58 20.09 -16.36
N ALA A 141 1.31 19.01 -16.61
CA ALA A 141 2.64 18.82 -16.05
C ALA A 141 3.61 18.18 -17.04
N ARG A 142 4.87 18.62 -17.05
CA ARG A 142 5.91 17.97 -17.86
C ARG A 142 6.16 16.54 -17.38
N PHE A 143 6.32 16.38 -16.07
CA PHE A 143 6.62 15.11 -15.40
C PHE A 143 5.55 14.77 -14.36
N VAL A 144 5.25 13.48 -14.21
CA VAL A 144 4.27 12.98 -13.24
C VAL A 144 4.88 11.92 -12.33
N ILE A 145 4.69 12.07 -11.02
CA ILE A 145 5.03 11.07 -10.02
C ILE A 145 3.74 10.61 -9.34
N SER A 146 3.28 9.40 -9.63
CA SER A 146 2.12 8.80 -8.99
C SER A 146 2.52 8.21 -7.62
N ALA A 147 2.00 8.81 -6.55
CA ALA A 147 2.23 8.43 -5.17
C ALA A 147 0.94 7.97 -4.45
N VAL A 148 -0.01 7.41 -5.21
CA VAL A 148 -1.35 6.96 -4.75
C VAL A 148 -1.31 5.80 -3.74
N GLY A 149 -0.17 5.14 -3.58
CA GLY A 149 0.05 4.16 -2.51
C GLY A 149 -0.34 2.72 -2.86
N ALA A 150 -0.28 1.82 -1.87
CA ALA A 150 -0.58 0.39 -2.06
C ALA A 150 -2.07 0.06 -1.98
N PHE A 151 -2.80 0.85 -1.19
CA PHE A 151 -4.21 0.71 -0.87
C PHE A 151 -4.90 1.93 -1.46
N ILE A 152 -5.39 1.80 -2.69
CA ILE A 152 -5.74 2.95 -3.55
C ILE A 152 -7.13 3.48 -3.17
N SER A 153 -8.11 2.58 -3.05
CA SER A 153 -9.48 2.92 -2.64
C SER A 153 -10.08 1.81 -1.77
N PRO A 154 -10.90 2.15 -0.77
CA PRO A 154 -11.60 1.16 0.04
C PRO A 154 -12.63 0.40 -0.80
N LYS A 155 -12.83 -0.89 -0.53
CA LYS A 155 -13.93 -1.65 -1.14
C LYS A 155 -15.24 -1.24 -0.48
N LEU A 156 -16.11 -0.55 -1.22
CA LEU A 156 -17.39 -0.07 -0.69
C LEU A 156 -18.42 -1.20 -0.57
N ASP A 157 -18.46 -2.06 -1.58
CA ASP A 157 -19.31 -3.25 -1.64
C ASP A 157 -18.50 -4.51 -1.27
N PRO A 158 -18.86 -5.22 -0.19
CA PRO A 158 -18.22 -6.49 0.18
C PRO A 158 -18.66 -7.68 -0.68
N GLY A 159 -19.61 -7.50 -1.62
CA GLY A 159 -20.16 -8.56 -2.45
C GLY A 159 -21.09 -9.51 -1.68
N ILE A 160 -21.75 -9.00 -0.64
CA ILE A 160 -22.69 -9.74 0.22
C ILE A 160 -24.08 -9.14 0.01
N ALA A 161 -25.06 -9.99 -0.31
CA ALA A 161 -26.43 -9.56 -0.60
C ALA A 161 -27.07 -8.82 0.58
N GLY A 162 -28.01 -7.92 0.29
CA GLY A 162 -28.83 -7.23 1.31
C GLY A 162 -28.15 -6.06 2.03
N LEU A 163 -26.90 -5.68 1.70
CA LEU A 163 -26.20 -4.60 2.42
C LEU A 163 -26.99 -3.28 2.43
N ALA A 164 -27.67 -2.96 1.33
CA ALA A 164 -28.50 -1.75 1.21
C ALA A 164 -29.77 -1.80 2.08
N GLU A 165 -30.18 -2.98 2.56
CA GLU A 165 -31.37 -3.18 3.38
C GLU A 165 -31.10 -3.00 4.88
N TYR A 166 -29.84 -3.12 5.30
CA TYR A 166 -29.45 -3.00 6.71
C TYR A 166 -29.70 -1.58 7.24
N ARG A 167 -30.45 -1.48 8.34
CA ARG A 167 -30.90 -0.19 8.92
C ARG A 167 -30.04 0.30 10.09
N GLY A 168 -29.10 -0.52 10.57
CA GLY A 168 -28.20 -0.14 11.66
C GLY A 168 -27.00 0.68 11.17
N LYS A 169 -26.08 1.00 12.09
CA LYS A 169 -24.88 1.78 11.77
C LYS A 169 -23.87 0.93 11.01
N ILE A 170 -23.45 1.37 9.83
CA ILE A 170 -22.25 0.82 9.18
C ILE A 170 -21.06 1.71 9.52
N GLN A 171 -19.98 1.10 10.00
CA GLN A 171 -18.67 1.73 10.15
C GLN A 171 -17.67 1.11 9.19
N ARG A 172 -16.72 1.91 8.69
CA ARG A 172 -15.59 1.42 7.90
C ARG A 172 -14.28 1.94 8.50
N PRO A 173 -13.19 1.17 8.45
CA PRO A 173 -11.88 1.64 8.92
C PRO A 173 -11.43 2.97 8.28
N SER A 174 -11.74 3.18 6.99
CA SER A 174 -11.35 4.36 6.21
C SER A 174 -12.23 5.59 6.41
N ASP A 175 -13.37 5.44 7.08
CA ASP A 175 -14.36 6.51 7.30
C ASP A 175 -15.05 6.23 8.65
N TRP A 176 -14.25 6.28 9.70
CA TRP A 176 -14.70 5.94 11.04
C TRP A 176 -15.36 7.16 11.70
N ASP A 177 -16.61 7.02 12.12
CA ASP A 177 -17.34 8.05 12.85
C ASP A 177 -17.10 7.89 14.35
N ASP A 178 -16.26 8.77 14.91
CA ASP A 178 -15.91 8.82 16.33
C ASP A 178 -17.07 9.28 17.24
N SER A 179 -18.14 9.86 16.68
CA SER A 179 -19.27 10.40 17.45
C SER A 179 -20.32 9.34 17.83
N TYR A 180 -20.27 8.17 17.20
CA TYR A 180 -21.23 7.10 17.44
C TYR A 180 -20.93 6.35 18.74
N ASP A 181 -21.85 6.40 19.70
CA ASP A 181 -21.73 5.66 20.97
C ASP A 181 -22.00 4.16 20.77
N LEU A 182 -20.92 3.38 20.93
CA LEU A 182 -20.92 1.92 20.84
C LEU A 182 -21.15 1.23 22.20
N THR A 183 -21.33 1.99 23.29
CA THR A 183 -21.47 1.44 24.64
C THR A 183 -22.70 0.55 24.75
N GLY A 184 -22.51 -0.70 25.19
CA GLY A 184 -23.59 -1.67 25.36
C GLY A 184 -24.24 -2.17 24.05
N LYS A 185 -23.77 -1.72 22.88
CA LYS A 185 -24.32 -2.12 21.58
C LYS A 185 -23.93 -3.54 21.17
N ARG A 186 -24.74 -4.15 20.31
CA ARG A 186 -24.45 -5.41 19.61
C ARG A 186 -23.69 -5.07 18.34
N VAL A 187 -22.44 -5.54 18.22
CA VAL A 187 -21.55 -5.16 17.13
C VAL A 187 -21.08 -6.37 16.35
N ALA A 188 -21.09 -6.30 15.02
CA ALA A 188 -20.39 -7.25 14.17
C ALA A 188 -19.12 -6.63 13.56
N VAL A 189 -18.06 -7.42 13.41
CA VAL A 189 -16.88 -7.08 12.62
C VAL A 189 -16.75 -8.10 11.50
N ILE A 190 -16.86 -7.67 10.25
CA ILE A 190 -16.71 -8.54 9.09
C ILE A 190 -15.29 -8.44 8.54
N GLY A 191 -14.60 -9.59 8.54
CA GLY A 191 -13.23 -9.72 8.09
C GLY A 191 -12.23 -9.78 9.25
N THR A 192 -11.07 -10.37 8.99
CA THR A 192 -9.98 -10.57 9.96
C THR A 192 -8.65 -10.01 9.43
N GLY A 193 -8.74 -8.95 8.63
CA GLY A 193 -7.56 -8.19 8.19
C GLY A 193 -6.92 -7.39 9.33
N ALA A 194 -5.84 -6.67 9.03
CA ALA A 194 -5.10 -5.87 10.01
C ALA A 194 -6.02 -4.88 10.77
N SER A 195 -6.95 -4.22 10.07
CA SER A 195 -7.90 -3.29 10.71
C SER A 195 -8.78 -3.99 11.75
N SER A 196 -9.39 -5.12 11.43
CA SER A 196 -10.21 -5.88 12.39
C SER A 196 -9.41 -6.33 13.59
N VAL A 197 -8.19 -6.82 13.36
CA VAL A 197 -7.28 -7.28 14.41
C VAL A 197 -6.94 -6.16 15.41
N GLN A 198 -6.94 -4.90 14.97
CA GLN A 198 -6.74 -3.74 15.84
C GLN A 198 -8.06 -3.20 16.44
N ILE A 199 -9.16 -3.19 15.69
CA ILE A 199 -10.48 -2.70 16.13
C ILE A 199 -11.08 -3.62 17.20
N THR A 200 -11.14 -4.93 16.95
CA THR A 200 -11.76 -5.94 17.83
C THR A 200 -11.34 -5.76 19.29
N PRO A 201 -10.05 -5.81 19.66
CA PRO A 201 -9.66 -5.65 21.07
C PRO A 201 -9.91 -4.24 21.61
N SER A 202 -9.94 -3.22 20.76
CA SER A 202 -10.13 -1.83 21.17
C SER A 202 -11.58 -1.51 21.54
N ILE A 203 -12.55 -2.20 20.92
CA ILE A 203 -13.98 -1.98 21.20
C ILE A 203 -14.59 -3.08 22.08
N ALA A 204 -13.98 -4.27 22.17
CA ALA A 204 -14.54 -5.44 22.87
C ALA A 204 -14.90 -5.22 24.33
N GLY A 205 -14.39 -4.16 24.98
CA GLY A 205 -14.70 -3.85 26.37
C GLY A 205 -15.81 -2.84 26.60
N ALA A 206 -16.24 -2.15 25.55
CA ALA A 206 -17.26 -1.11 25.63
C ALA A 206 -18.60 -1.60 25.04
N VAL A 207 -18.56 -2.49 24.05
CA VAL A 207 -19.76 -3.07 23.43
C VAL A 207 -20.44 -4.10 24.34
N GLY A 208 -21.75 -4.30 24.18
CA GLY A 208 -22.53 -5.30 24.92
C GLY A 208 -22.26 -6.73 24.40
N SER A 209 -22.12 -6.88 23.08
CA SER A 209 -21.66 -8.10 22.43
C SER A 209 -20.89 -7.80 21.14
N LEU A 210 -19.96 -8.68 20.78
CA LEU A 210 -19.11 -8.56 19.60
C LEU A 210 -19.03 -9.88 18.84
N ALA A 211 -19.54 -9.92 17.62
CA ALA A 211 -19.39 -11.06 16.72
C ALA A 211 -18.31 -10.77 15.66
N VAL A 212 -17.25 -11.56 15.59
CA VAL A 212 -16.20 -11.44 14.58
C VAL A 212 -16.43 -12.49 13.49
N TYR A 213 -16.85 -12.03 12.31
CA TYR A 213 -17.10 -12.88 11.15
C TYR A 213 -15.80 -13.12 10.38
N GLN A 214 -15.33 -14.37 10.43
CA GLN A 214 -14.06 -14.81 9.86
C GLN A 214 -14.29 -15.78 8.71
N ARG A 215 -13.96 -15.34 7.49
CA ARG A 215 -13.92 -16.23 6.32
C ARG A 215 -12.66 -17.10 6.27
N THR A 216 -11.51 -16.52 6.57
CA THR A 216 -10.23 -17.25 6.60
C THR A 216 -9.46 -16.81 7.85
N PRO A 217 -8.97 -17.74 8.69
CA PRO A 217 -8.14 -17.38 9.84
C PRO A 217 -6.90 -16.62 9.42
N VAL A 218 -6.53 -15.62 10.23
CA VAL A 218 -5.33 -14.81 10.02
C VAL A 218 -4.23 -15.28 10.96
N TRP A 219 -3.00 -15.30 10.46
CA TRP A 219 -1.83 -15.42 11.34
C TRP A 219 -1.70 -14.16 12.19
N CYS A 220 -2.16 -14.20 13.44
CA CYS A 220 -2.00 -13.11 14.40
C CYS A 220 -1.00 -13.50 15.48
N VAL A 221 0.14 -12.82 15.55
CA VAL A 221 1.15 -13.05 16.59
C VAL A 221 1.07 -12.00 17.71
N PRO A 222 1.47 -12.33 18.95
CA PRO A 222 1.54 -11.35 20.03
C PRO A 222 2.46 -10.19 19.68
N LYS A 223 2.02 -8.97 19.99
CA LYS A 223 2.77 -7.73 19.77
C LYS A 223 2.79 -6.90 21.05
N PRO A 224 3.73 -7.16 21.98
CA PRO A 224 3.95 -6.28 23.11
C PRO A 224 4.32 -4.87 22.62
N ASN A 225 3.65 -3.85 23.14
CA ASN A 225 3.87 -2.46 22.71
C ASN A 225 4.33 -1.55 23.89
N PRO A 226 5.53 -1.78 24.45
CA PRO A 226 6.00 -1.02 25.60
C PRO A 226 6.29 0.44 25.24
N ARG A 227 6.19 1.33 26.24
CA ARG A 227 6.69 2.71 26.12
C ARG A 227 8.20 2.67 25.97
N ILE A 228 8.74 3.47 25.04
CA ILE A 228 10.20 3.57 24.88
C ILE A 228 10.76 4.33 26.08
N PRO A 229 11.68 3.76 26.89
CA PRO A 229 12.24 4.43 28.06
C PRO A 229 12.96 5.74 27.70
N ARG A 230 13.01 6.70 28.63
CA ARG A 230 13.66 8.00 28.41
C ARG A 230 15.14 7.86 28.02
N ALA A 231 15.87 6.95 28.67
CA ALA A 231 17.27 6.67 28.34
C ALA A 231 17.45 6.20 26.89
N VAL A 232 16.58 5.30 26.43
CA VAL A 232 16.58 4.84 25.03
C VAL A 232 16.25 6.00 24.09
N ARG A 233 15.26 6.84 24.39
CA ARG A 233 14.96 8.04 23.57
C ARG A 233 16.14 9.01 23.49
N LEU A 234 16.93 9.14 24.55
CA LEU A 234 18.15 9.96 24.54
C LEU A 234 19.24 9.33 23.67
N ALA A 235 19.49 8.02 23.79
CA ALA A 235 20.43 7.30 22.94
C ALA A 235 20.06 7.38 21.45
N LEU A 236 18.75 7.31 21.13
CA LEU A 236 18.24 7.45 19.77
C LEU A 236 18.44 8.87 19.17
N ARG A 237 18.81 9.88 19.96
CA ARG A 237 19.17 11.22 19.46
C ARG A 237 20.61 11.29 18.96
N VAL A 238 21.47 10.36 19.38
CA VAL A 238 22.87 10.32 18.94
C VAL A 238 22.90 10.06 17.43
N PRO A 239 23.57 10.92 16.63
CA PRO A 239 23.69 10.74 15.20
C PRO A 239 24.19 9.33 14.84
N GLY A 240 23.53 8.69 13.87
CA GLY A 240 23.92 7.36 13.39
C GLY A 240 23.30 6.18 14.16
N VAL A 241 22.90 6.32 15.44
CA VAL A 241 22.36 5.18 16.23
C VAL A 241 21.11 4.59 15.58
N GLN A 242 20.11 5.42 15.28
CA GLN A 242 18.90 4.95 14.61
C GLN A 242 19.17 4.36 13.22
N ALA A 243 20.17 4.91 12.52
CA ALA A 243 20.58 4.41 11.22
C ALA A 243 21.19 3.01 11.32
N GLY A 244 22.05 2.79 12.31
CA GLY A 244 22.68 1.50 12.59
C GLY A 244 21.66 0.44 12.98
N VAL A 245 20.75 0.74 13.92
CA VAL A 245 19.70 -0.19 14.35
C VAL A 245 18.80 -0.59 13.19
N HIS A 246 18.30 0.38 12.41
CA HIS A 246 17.47 0.08 11.24
C HIS A 246 18.27 -0.65 10.16
N GLY A 247 19.53 -0.29 9.94
CA GLY A 247 20.42 -0.95 8.98
C GLY A 247 20.64 -2.43 9.31
N ALA A 248 20.88 -2.77 10.59
CA ALA A 248 21.04 -4.15 11.03
C ALA A 248 19.77 -4.99 10.78
N ALA A 249 18.59 -4.44 11.07
CA ALA A 249 17.32 -5.10 10.77
C ALA A 249 17.13 -5.33 9.26
N LEU A 250 17.48 -4.34 8.42
CA LEU A 250 17.43 -4.48 6.96
C LEU A 250 18.40 -5.53 6.43
N VAL A 251 19.59 -5.68 7.01
CA VAL A 251 20.55 -6.74 6.64
C VAL A 251 19.96 -8.13 6.88
N ALA A 252 19.30 -8.35 8.02
CA ALA A 252 18.67 -9.64 8.31
C ALA A 252 17.56 -9.98 7.31
N VAL A 253 16.66 -9.02 7.02
CA VAL A 253 15.57 -9.20 6.05
C VAL A 253 16.10 -9.40 4.63
N ASP A 254 17.10 -8.61 4.22
CA ASP A 254 17.73 -8.70 2.91
C ASP A 254 18.43 -10.05 2.71
N ALA A 255 19.13 -10.57 3.73
CA ALA A 255 19.74 -11.90 3.68
C ALA A 255 18.68 -13.00 3.50
N ALA A 256 17.58 -12.96 4.26
CA ALA A 256 16.51 -13.94 4.14
C ALA A 256 15.86 -13.94 2.74
N LEU A 257 15.54 -12.75 2.20
CA LEU A 257 14.96 -12.62 0.86
C LEU A 257 15.91 -13.07 -0.24
N ARG A 258 17.21 -12.74 -0.12
CA ARG A 258 18.22 -13.20 -1.09
C ARG A 258 18.32 -14.71 -1.09
N THR A 259 18.48 -15.34 0.07
CA THR A 259 18.57 -16.80 0.20
C THR A 259 17.35 -17.47 -0.42
N MET A 260 16.14 -16.97 -0.13
CA MET A 260 14.90 -17.51 -0.70
C MET A 260 14.83 -17.32 -2.23
N SER A 261 15.31 -16.19 -2.75
CA SER A 261 15.25 -15.87 -4.18
C SER A 261 16.33 -16.56 -5.02
N SER A 262 17.42 -17.04 -4.39
CA SER A 262 18.56 -17.66 -5.09
C SER A 262 18.65 -19.18 -4.90
N ALA A 263 17.89 -19.77 -3.98
CA ALA A 263 17.95 -21.19 -3.70
C ALA A 263 17.34 -22.06 -4.83
N PRO A 264 17.94 -23.21 -5.17
CA PRO A 264 17.37 -24.12 -6.18
C PRO A 264 16.00 -24.68 -5.76
N MET A 265 15.06 -24.72 -6.71
CA MET A 265 13.68 -25.19 -6.46
C MET A 265 13.57 -26.58 -5.82
N PRO A 266 14.41 -27.59 -6.14
CA PRO A 266 14.38 -28.90 -5.47
C PRO A 266 14.64 -28.83 -3.95
N VAL A 267 15.37 -27.81 -3.48
CA VAL A 267 15.61 -27.55 -2.06
C VAL A 267 14.48 -26.72 -1.46
N VAL A 268 14.03 -25.69 -2.18
CA VAL A 268 13.00 -24.74 -1.72
C VAL A 268 11.65 -25.43 -1.47
N ARG A 269 11.20 -26.30 -2.37
CA ARG A 269 9.88 -26.96 -2.28
C ARG A 269 9.68 -27.74 -0.97
N PRO A 270 10.53 -28.72 -0.62
CA PRO A 270 10.37 -29.45 0.63
C PRO A 270 10.59 -28.56 1.87
N ALA A 271 11.54 -27.61 1.81
CA ALA A 271 11.81 -26.70 2.91
C ALA A 271 10.59 -25.82 3.26
N LEU A 272 9.91 -25.25 2.26
CA LEU A 272 8.72 -24.43 2.48
C LEU A 272 7.53 -25.24 3.03
N ARG A 273 7.35 -26.49 2.59
CA ARG A 273 6.34 -27.40 3.16
C ARG A 273 6.61 -27.72 4.62
N ALA A 274 7.88 -28.01 4.96
CA ALA A 274 8.28 -28.27 6.34
C ALA A 274 8.12 -27.02 7.21
N PHE A 275 8.47 -25.85 6.67
CA PHE A 275 8.28 -24.55 7.33
C PHE A 275 6.80 -24.28 7.64
N ASP A 276 5.89 -24.47 6.67
CA ASP A 276 4.45 -24.29 6.88
C ASP A 276 3.91 -25.24 7.96
N ALA A 277 4.27 -26.53 7.89
CA ALA A 277 3.85 -27.52 8.87
C ALA A 277 4.37 -27.22 10.29
N ALA A 278 5.63 -26.79 10.41
CA ALA A 278 6.24 -26.41 11.69
C ALA A 278 5.59 -25.13 12.25
N ALA A 279 5.37 -24.13 11.41
CA ALA A 279 4.72 -22.89 11.79
C ALA A 279 3.29 -23.14 12.29
N ILE A 280 2.50 -23.96 11.58
CA ILE A 280 1.10 -24.27 11.96
C ILE A 280 1.07 -24.98 13.31
N ARG A 281 2.00 -25.92 13.53
CA ARG A 281 2.13 -26.62 14.81
C ARG A 281 2.51 -25.68 15.94
N GLY A 282 3.49 -24.79 15.71
CA GLY A 282 3.89 -23.77 16.67
C GLY A 282 2.74 -22.83 17.02
N TYR A 283 1.98 -22.39 16.02
CA TYR A 283 0.82 -21.51 16.19
C TYR A 283 -0.29 -22.17 17.02
N ARG A 284 -0.60 -23.44 16.75
CA ARG A 284 -1.53 -24.23 17.58
C ARG A 284 -1.08 -24.28 19.04
N GLY A 285 0.22 -24.47 19.27
CA GLY A 285 0.81 -24.42 20.61
C GLY A 285 0.60 -23.06 21.29
N MET A 286 0.89 -21.98 20.58
CA MET A 286 0.68 -20.61 21.07
C MET A 286 -0.80 -20.32 21.38
N LEU A 287 -1.72 -20.72 20.49
CA LEU A 287 -3.16 -20.56 20.71
C LEU A 287 -3.64 -21.29 21.96
N ARG A 288 -3.08 -22.46 22.28
CA ARG A 288 -3.40 -23.18 23.54
C ARG A 288 -3.05 -22.39 24.80
N LEU A 289 -2.02 -21.55 24.73
CA LEU A 289 -1.56 -20.72 25.85
C LEU A 289 -2.39 -19.42 25.99
N MET A 290 -2.98 -18.94 24.90
CA MET A 290 -3.61 -17.62 24.85
C MET A 290 -5.13 -17.65 24.81
N VAL A 291 -5.73 -18.69 24.25
CA VAL A 291 -7.18 -18.81 24.06
C VAL A 291 -7.67 -20.04 24.83
N ARG A 292 -8.65 -19.83 25.72
CA ARG A 292 -9.15 -20.86 26.64
C ARG A 292 -10.04 -21.86 25.93
N ASP A 293 -10.98 -21.36 25.14
CA ASP A 293 -11.97 -22.16 24.42
C ASP A 293 -11.30 -23.02 23.33
N ARG A 294 -11.68 -24.30 23.24
CA ARG A 294 -11.10 -25.23 22.26
C ARG A 294 -11.61 -24.98 20.85
N GLU A 295 -12.91 -24.75 20.68
CA GLU A 295 -13.53 -24.56 19.38
C GLU A 295 -13.06 -23.26 18.73
N ILE A 296 -12.95 -22.18 19.53
CA ILE A 296 -12.36 -20.92 19.06
C ILE A 296 -10.90 -21.12 18.61
N ARG A 297 -10.09 -21.89 19.33
CA ARG A 297 -8.70 -22.19 18.90
C ARG A 297 -8.66 -22.90 17.55
N GLU A 298 -9.54 -23.87 17.35
CA GLU A 298 -9.64 -24.59 16.08
C GLU A 298 -10.06 -23.61 14.96
N GLY A 299 -11.04 -22.76 15.21
CA GLY A 299 -11.47 -21.70 14.27
C GLY A 299 -10.40 -20.64 13.96
N LEU A 300 -9.55 -20.26 14.93
CA LEU A 300 -8.47 -19.29 14.73
C LEU A 300 -7.23 -19.88 14.06
N THR A 301 -7.14 -21.21 13.88
CA THR A 301 -5.94 -21.86 13.37
C THR A 301 -5.86 -21.83 11.84
N PRO A 302 -4.86 -21.17 11.23
CA PRO A 302 -4.66 -21.24 9.79
C PRO A 302 -4.30 -22.64 9.31
N ASN A 303 -4.81 -23.00 8.13
CA ASN A 303 -4.47 -24.23 7.40
C ASN A 303 -3.46 -23.99 6.26
N TYR A 304 -2.81 -22.84 6.26
CA TYR A 304 -1.91 -22.38 5.20
C TYR A 304 -0.66 -21.72 5.79
N GLY A 305 0.39 -21.61 4.98
CA GLY A 305 1.69 -21.08 5.39
C GLY A 305 1.69 -19.62 5.85
N PRO A 306 2.52 -19.23 6.84
CA PRO A 306 2.48 -17.89 7.44
C PRO A 306 2.82 -16.76 6.47
N ILE A 307 3.48 -17.01 5.34
CA ILE A 307 3.81 -15.96 4.36
C ILE A 307 2.71 -15.83 3.29
N ALA A 308 1.76 -16.78 3.20
CA ALA A 308 0.77 -16.80 2.11
C ALA A 308 -0.22 -15.63 2.18
N LYS A 309 -0.39 -15.09 3.38
CA LYS A 309 -1.03 -13.80 3.66
C LYS A 309 -0.09 -12.98 4.51
N ARG A 310 -0.24 -11.66 4.49
CA ARG A 310 0.46 -10.80 5.43
C ARG A 310 0.06 -11.18 6.87
N PRO A 311 0.99 -11.62 7.72
CA PRO A 311 0.70 -11.81 9.14
C PRO A 311 0.31 -10.49 9.79
N THR A 312 -0.55 -10.58 10.80
CA THR A 312 -0.92 -9.48 11.68
C THR A 312 -0.28 -9.69 13.04
N ALA A 313 -0.19 -8.62 13.82
CA ALA A 313 0.46 -8.67 15.11
C ALA A 313 -0.33 -7.83 16.13
N ASN A 314 -1.04 -8.49 17.03
CA ASN A 314 -1.82 -7.87 18.09
C ASN A 314 -2.09 -8.86 19.23
N THR A 315 -1.61 -8.54 20.43
CA THR A 315 -1.84 -9.41 21.62
C THR A 315 -3.30 -9.40 22.06
N GLY A 316 -3.95 -8.23 21.99
CA GLY A 316 -5.33 -8.07 22.45
C GLY A 316 -6.34 -8.85 21.61
N TYR A 317 -6.13 -8.98 20.30
CA TYR A 317 -7.05 -9.69 19.40
C TYR A 317 -7.30 -11.14 19.84
N LEU A 318 -6.23 -11.90 20.07
CA LEU A 318 -6.35 -13.28 20.52
C LEU A 318 -6.99 -13.37 21.91
N LEU A 319 -6.61 -12.47 22.81
CA LEU A 319 -7.14 -12.45 24.18
C LEU A 319 -8.60 -11.99 24.25
N ALA A 320 -9.09 -11.25 23.25
CA ALA A 320 -10.47 -10.75 23.22
C ALA A 320 -11.48 -11.91 23.22
N PHE A 321 -11.16 -13.03 22.57
CA PHE A 321 -12.01 -14.23 22.54
C PHE A 321 -12.09 -15.00 23.86
N ASN A 322 -11.35 -14.58 24.90
CA ASN A 322 -11.56 -15.11 26.26
C ASN A 322 -12.66 -14.35 27.02
N ARG A 323 -13.23 -13.29 26.43
CA ARG A 323 -14.34 -12.55 27.01
C ARG A 323 -15.65 -13.28 26.66
N PRO A 324 -16.60 -13.38 27.59
CA PRO A 324 -17.88 -14.05 27.33
C PRO A 324 -18.77 -13.28 26.34
N THR A 325 -18.43 -12.02 26.03
CA THR A 325 -19.18 -11.15 25.12
C THR A 325 -18.61 -11.13 23.69
N VAL A 326 -17.58 -11.93 23.40
CA VAL A 326 -16.89 -11.92 22.10
C VAL A 326 -16.95 -13.29 21.45
N ASP A 327 -17.66 -13.38 20.33
CA ASP A 327 -17.87 -14.60 19.58
C ASP A 327 -17.05 -14.61 18.28
N LEU A 328 -16.49 -15.77 17.94
CA LEU A 328 -15.92 -16.03 16.62
C LEU A 328 -16.96 -16.73 15.76
N VAL A 329 -17.34 -16.12 14.63
CA VAL A 329 -18.28 -16.70 13.68
C VAL A 329 -17.53 -17.14 12.42
N THR A 330 -17.47 -18.44 12.18
CA THR A 330 -16.83 -19.04 10.99
C THR A 330 -17.85 -19.50 9.94
N THR A 331 -19.13 -19.57 10.29
CA THR A 331 -20.21 -19.85 9.33
C THR A 331 -20.28 -18.76 8.27
N PRO A 332 -20.31 -19.11 6.97
CA PRO A 332 -20.44 -18.14 5.89
C PRO A 332 -21.68 -17.25 6.04
N ILE A 333 -21.52 -15.98 5.70
CA ILE A 333 -22.63 -15.02 5.60
C ILE A 333 -23.39 -15.31 4.30
N GLU A 334 -24.71 -15.45 4.41
CA GLU A 334 -25.60 -15.56 3.25
C GLU A 334 -25.99 -14.17 2.75
N ARG A 335 -26.53 -13.34 3.66
CA ARG A 335 -26.99 -11.97 3.35
C ARG A 335 -27.04 -11.11 4.62
N PHE A 336 -27.06 -9.80 4.43
CA PHE A 336 -27.56 -8.86 5.43
C PHE A 336 -29.08 -8.94 5.49
N THR A 337 -29.64 -8.63 6.66
CA THR A 337 -31.07 -8.42 6.88
C THR A 337 -31.30 -6.96 7.28
N ALA A 338 -32.55 -6.55 7.45
CA ALA A 338 -32.87 -5.20 7.92
C ALA A 338 -32.24 -4.86 9.28
N HIS A 339 -32.00 -5.87 10.12
CA HIS A 339 -31.53 -5.72 11.50
C HIS A 339 -30.20 -6.40 11.79
N GLY A 340 -29.62 -7.14 10.85
CA GLY A 340 -28.47 -7.97 11.14
C GLY A 340 -27.86 -8.72 9.97
N ILE A 341 -27.38 -9.92 10.26
CA ILE A 341 -26.69 -10.81 9.33
C ILE A 341 -27.28 -12.21 9.45
N CYS A 342 -27.68 -12.79 8.31
CA CYS A 342 -28.08 -14.18 8.19
C CYS A 342 -26.90 -15.01 7.68
N THR A 343 -26.58 -16.10 8.37
CA THR A 343 -25.60 -17.09 7.92
C THR A 343 -26.24 -18.23 7.15
N VAL A 344 -25.45 -18.99 6.40
CA VAL A 344 -25.96 -20.06 5.51
C VAL A 344 -26.61 -21.25 6.23
N ASP A 345 -26.46 -21.35 7.54
CA ASP A 345 -27.16 -22.29 8.41
C ASP A 345 -28.56 -21.80 8.84
N GLY A 346 -29.00 -20.64 8.34
CA GLY A 346 -30.28 -20.01 8.66
C GLY A 346 -30.29 -19.23 9.96
N ALA A 347 -29.17 -19.15 10.69
CA ALA A 347 -29.10 -18.34 11.90
C ALA A 347 -29.04 -16.85 11.57
N GLU A 348 -29.94 -16.07 12.15
CA GLU A 348 -29.92 -14.61 12.08
C GLU A 348 -29.40 -14.02 13.40
N ARG A 349 -28.45 -13.08 13.29
CA ARG A 349 -27.96 -12.30 14.43
C ARG A 349 -28.20 -10.82 14.15
N GLU A 350 -28.87 -10.16 15.09
CA GLU A 350 -29.13 -8.72 15.03
C GLU A 350 -27.95 -7.90 15.57
N PHE A 351 -27.69 -6.77 14.93
CA PHE A 351 -26.61 -5.85 15.29
C PHE A 351 -27.07 -4.41 15.21
N ASP A 352 -26.64 -3.59 16.16
CA ASP A 352 -26.85 -2.14 16.13
C ASP A 352 -25.80 -1.45 15.24
N MET A 353 -24.62 -2.07 15.14
CA MET A 353 -23.52 -1.60 14.31
C MET A 353 -22.77 -2.76 13.63
N ILE A 354 -22.42 -2.61 12.35
CA ILE A 354 -21.55 -3.53 11.61
C ILE A 354 -20.32 -2.78 11.11
N VAL A 355 -19.13 -3.30 11.45
CA VAL A 355 -17.84 -2.83 10.93
C VAL A 355 -17.49 -3.63 9.69
N LEU A 356 -17.42 -2.97 8.55
CA LEU A 356 -16.98 -3.55 7.29
C LEU A 356 -15.47 -3.34 7.11
N ALA A 357 -14.69 -4.31 7.57
CA ALA A 357 -13.23 -4.33 7.43
C ALA A 357 -12.80 -5.24 6.26
N THR A 358 -13.42 -5.02 5.09
CA THR A 358 -13.37 -5.89 3.91
C THR A 358 -12.24 -5.57 2.93
N GLY A 359 -11.41 -4.57 3.24
CA GLY A 359 -10.16 -4.28 2.54
C GLY A 359 -10.26 -3.18 1.49
N TYR A 360 -9.29 -3.18 0.57
CA TYR A 360 -9.05 -2.13 -0.41
C TYR A 360 -8.84 -2.73 -1.80
N HIS A 361 -9.05 -1.93 -2.84
CA HIS A 361 -8.42 -2.14 -4.14
C HIS A 361 -6.93 -1.85 -4.01
N VAL A 362 -6.10 -2.85 -4.33
CA VAL A 362 -4.65 -2.78 -4.13
C VAL A 362 -3.91 -2.66 -5.45
N PHE A 363 -2.73 -2.04 -5.42
CA PHE A 363 -1.89 -1.83 -6.60
C PHE A 363 -1.47 -3.13 -7.31
N SER A 364 -1.54 -4.28 -6.65
CA SER A 364 -1.14 -5.58 -7.19
C SER A 364 -2.23 -6.27 -8.01
N ASP A 365 -3.46 -5.74 -8.00
CA ASP A 365 -4.60 -6.28 -8.75
C ASP A 365 -4.81 -5.52 -10.07
N PRO A 366 -4.93 -6.21 -11.22
CA PRO A 366 -5.23 -5.58 -12.51
C PRO A 366 -6.50 -4.74 -12.48
N GLU A 367 -7.54 -5.19 -11.79
CA GLU A 367 -8.86 -4.55 -11.73
C GLU A 367 -8.83 -3.19 -11.03
N THR A 368 -7.78 -2.91 -10.26
CA THR A 368 -7.58 -1.59 -9.63
C THR A 368 -7.25 -0.51 -10.66
N TYR A 369 -6.77 -0.89 -11.85
CA TYR A 369 -6.40 0.04 -12.92
C TYR A 369 -7.57 0.19 -13.90
N THR A 370 -8.37 1.24 -13.71
CA THR A 370 -9.54 1.52 -14.54
C THR A 370 -9.12 1.90 -15.97
N PRO A 371 -9.65 1.25 -17.01
CA PRO A 371 -9.44 1.67 -18.40
C PRO A 371 -9.83 3.13 -18.62
N GLY A 372 -9.02 3.86 -19.39
CA GLY A 372 -9.17 5.27 -19.67
C GLY A 372 -8.69 6.22 -18.57
N LEU A 373 -8.25 5.71 -17.41
CA LEU A 373 -7.74 6.56 -16.32
C LEU A 373 -6.31 7.02 -16.60
N VAL A 374 -5.45 6.17 -17.17
CA VAL A 374 -4.09 6.55 -17.58
C VAL A 374 -3.88 6.14 -19.02
N VAL A 375 -3.78 7.13 -19.91
CA VAL A 375 -3.58 6.95 -21.35
C VAL A 375 -2.26 7.61 -21.75
N GLY A 376 -1.34 6.81 -22.26
CA GLY A 376 -0.01 7.21 -22.66
C GLY A 376 0.15 7.44 -24.16
N ARG A 377 1.42 7.40 -24.59
CA ARG A 377 1.81 7.52 -26.00
C ARG A 377 1.12 6.46 -26.86
N ASP A 378 0.78 6.84 -28.08
CA ASP A 378 0.10 6.00 -29.08
C ASP A 378 -1.21 5.36 -28.57
N GLY A 379 -1.88 6.01 -27.61
CA GLY A 379 -3.14 5.53 -27.03
C GLY A 379 -2.99 4.34 -26.07
N LEU A 380 -1.78 4.07 -25.54
CA LEU A 380 -1.57 3.00 -24.57
C LEU A 380 -2.38 3.26 -23.30
N ASP A 381 -3.37 2.41 -23.03
CA ASP A 381 -4.18 2.46 -21.82
C ASP A 381 -3.58 1.52 -20.75
N LEU A 382 -3.19 2.06 -19.60
CA LEU A 382 -2.54 1.28 -18.52
C LEU A 382 -3.45 0.17 -17.97
N GLY A 383 -4.74 0.44 -17.82
CA GLY A 383 -5.71 -0.52 -17.30
C GLY A 383 -5.85 -1.71 -18.25
N LYS A 384 -6.04 -1.43 -19.54
CA LYS A 384 -6.08 -2.48 -20.58
C LYS A 384 -4.75 -3.23 -20.67
N TYR A 385 -3.63 -2.52 -20.64
CA TYR A 385 -2.30 -3.12 -20.68
C TYR A 385 -2.10 -4.11 -19.53
N TYR A 386 -2.45 -3.77 -18.29
CA TYR A 386 -2.33 -4.69 -17.16
C TYR A 386 -3.35 -5.83 -17.18
N ALA A 387 -4.57 -5.60 -17.67
CA ALA A 387 -5.56 -6.65 -17.87
C ALA A 387 -5.12 -7.68 -18.93
N GLU A 388 -4.45 -7.25 -20.00
CA GLU A 388 -4.05 -8.14 -21.10
C GLU A 388 -2.66 -8.74 -20.94
N ARG A 389 -1.70 -7.97 -20.41
CA ARG A 389 -0.28 -8.33 -20.36
C ARG A 389 0.23 -8.65 -18.96
N GLY A 390 -0.62 -8.49 -17.94
CA GLY A 390 -0.24 -8.62 -16.54
C GLY A 390 0.59 -7.43 -16.04
N LEU A 391 0.73 -7.37 -14.72
CA LEU A 391 1.38 -6.26 -14.03
C LEU A 391 2.91 -6.30 -14.20
N GLN A 392 3.45 -5.26 -14.83
CA GLN A 392 4.88 -5.10 -15.06
C GLN A 392 5.30 -3.62 -15.10
N ALA A 393 6.55 -3.37 -14.69
CA ALA A 393 7.20 -2.07 -14.76
C ALA A 393 8.71 -2.25 -14.59
N TYR A 394 9.50 -1.42 -15.29
CA TYR A 394 10.95 -1.37 -15.11
C TYR A 394 11.27 -0.79 -13.74
N GLU A 395 12.08 -1.52 -12.96
CA GLU A 395 12.41 -1.18 -11.57
C GLU A 395 11.15 -0.81 -10.74
N SER A 396 9.99 -1.36 -11.09
CA SER A 396 8.70 -1.08 -10.45
C SER A 396 8.16 0.34 -10.59
N VAL A 397 8.76 1.18 -11.44
CA VAL A 397 8.41 2.61 -11.52
C VAL A 397 7.98 3.08 -12.90
N SER A 398 8.48 2.49 -13.99
CA SER A 398 8.31 3.05 -15.35
C SER A 398 7.80 2.04 -16.36
N LEU A 399 7.04 2.51 -17.35
CA LEU A 399 6.53 1.73 -18.48
C LEU A 399 6.84 2.46 -19.81
N PRO A 400 7.27 1.76 -20.89
CA PRO A 400 7.70 2.41 -22.14
C PRO A 400 6.67 3.37 -22.77
N GLY A 401 5.38 3.01 -22.76
CA GLY A 401 4.31 3.86 -23.30
C GLY A 401 3.80 4.95 -22.36
N LEU A 402 4.39 5.09 -21.17
CA LEU A 402 4.05 6.14 -20.20
C LEU A 402 5.28 7.05 -19.99
N PRO A 403 5.68 7.85 -20.99
CA PRO A 403 6.83 8.73 -20.88
C PRO A 403 6.63 9.73 -19.73
N ASN A 404 7.72 10.22 -19.14
CA ASN A 404 7.70 11.22 -18.07
C ASN A 404 6.88 10.86 -16.82
N ARG A 405 6.44 9.60 -16.67
CA ARG A 405 5.56 9.16 -15.59
C ARG A 405 6.19 8.04 -14.79
N TRP A 406 6.24 8.21 -13.47
CA TRP A 406 6.75 7.20 -12.53
C TRP A 406 5.72 6.86 -11.46
N THR A 407 5.47 5.58 -11.21
CA THR A 407 4.66 5.11 -10.08
C THR A 407 5.56 4.72 -8.92
N LEU A 408 5.37 5.32 -7.74
CA LEU A 408 6.20 5.02 -6.57
C LEU A 408 5.91 3.65 -5.94
N VAL A 409 4.70 3.14 -6.15
CA VAL A 409 4.24 1.82 -5.70
C VAL A 409 3.71 1.03 -6.88
N GLY A 410 4.62 0.50 -7.69
CA GLY A 410 4.28 -0.33 -8.84
C GLY A 410 4.49 -1.83 -8.60
N PRO A 411 4.36 -2.65 -9.65
CA PRO A 411 4.55 -4.10 -9.54
C PRO A 411 6.01 -4.47 -9.24
N TYR A 412 6.16 -5.54 -8.47
CA TYR A 412 7.41 -6.10 -7.94
C TYR A 412 8.23 -5.10 -7.11
N SER A 413 7.58 -4.28 -6.29
CA SER A 413 8.21 -3.13 -5.66
C SER A 413 8.67 -3.35 -4.22
N TRP A 414 7.93 -4.15 -3.43
CA TRP A 414 8.26 -4.33 -2.01
C TRP A 414 9.39 -5.34 -1.79
N SER A 415 10.49 -4.89 -1.18
CA SER A 415 11.71 -5.67 -0.94
C SER A 415 11.96 -5.96 0.55
N GLY A 416 10.90 -6.05 1.35
CA GLY A 416 10.96 -6.35 2.79
C GLY A 416 11.29 -5.15 3.69
N SER A 417 11.53 -3.96 3.12
CA SER A 417 11.80 -2.75 3.91
C SER A 417 10.54 -2.15 4.52
N GLY A 418 10.73 -1.21 5.46
CA GLY A 418 9.67 -0.30 5.90
C GLY A 418 9.15 0.58 4.75
N TRP A 419 7.93 1.09 4.91
CA TRP A 419 7.20 1.81 3.87
C TRP A 419 7.92 3.07 3.39
N HIS A 420 8.45 3.87 4.32
CA HIS A 420 9.20 5.09 4.02
C HIS A 420 10.47 4.80 3.21
N ALA A 421 11.26 3.80 3.62
CA ALA A 421 12.48 3.41 2.89
C ALA A 421 12.17 2.93 1.47
N PHE A 422 11.03 2.26 1.29
CA PHE A 422 10.55 1.80 0.00
C PHE A 422 10.18 2.97 -0.93
N VAL A 423 9.31 3.89 -0.48
CA VAL A 423 8.89 5.02 -1.32
C VAL A 423 10.01 6.05 -1.50
N GLU A 424 10.96 6.16 -0.57
CA GLU A 424 12.15 6.97 -0.75
C GLU A 424 13.01 6.46 -1.92
N MET A 425 13.18 5.14 -2.00
CA MET A 425 13.96 4.48 -3.04
C MET A 425 13.33 4.65 -4.42
N THR A 426 12.01 4.47 -4.54
CA THR A 426 11.32 4.65 -5.83
C THR A 426 11.29 6.13 -6.24
N ALA A 427 11.16 7.05 -5.29
CA ALA A 427 11.23 8.49 -5.56
C ALA A 427 12.64 8.94 -6.00
N ASP A 428 13.72 8.34 -5.47
CA ASP A 428 15.09 8.60 -5.96
C ASP A 428 15.23 8.27 -7.44
N HIS A 429 14.54 7.22 -7.92
CA HIS A 429 14.58 6.83 -9.33
C HIS A 429 13.97 7.92 -10.22
N ALA A 430 12.74 8.35 -9.89
CA ALA A 430 12.03 9.38 -10.63
C ALA A 430 12.82 10.69 -10.65
N VAL A 431 13.28 11.16 -9.48
CA VAL A 431 14.02 12.43 -9.35
C VAL A 431 15.35 12.38 -10.09
N ARG A 432 16.05 11.25 -10.13
CA ARG A 432 17.27 11.09 -10.93
C ARG A 432 17.00 11.20 -12.43
N ALA A 433 15.93 10.58 -12.92
CA ALA A 433 15.54 10.67 -14.33
C ALA A 433 15.13 12.11 -14.72
N ILE A 434 14.33 12.78 -13.89
CA ILE A 434 13.94 14.19 -14.06
C ILE A 434 15.17 15.10 -14.05
N SER A 435 16.09 14.91 -13.10
CA SER A 435 17.31 15.73 -13.00
C SER A 435 18.19 15.61 -14.25
N GLU A 436 18.28 14.40 -14.81
CA GLU A 436 19.00 14.17 -16.06
C GLU A 436 18.28 14.81 -17.26
N ALA A 437 16.94 14.76 -17.30
CA ALA A 437 16.16 15.42 -18.34
C ALA A 437 16.42 16.93 -18.33
N ARG A 438 16.37 17.56 -17.14
CA ARG A 438 16.69 18.99 -16.95
C ARG A 438 18.11 19.31 -17.41
N ARG A 439 19.11 18.50 -17.04
CA ARG A 439 20.50 18.68 -17.46
C ARG A 439 20.66 18.60 -18.99
N ARG A 440 19.88 17.75 -19.64
CA ARG A 440 19.88 17.58 -21.11
C ARG A 440 18.96 18.57 -21.83
N GLY A 441 18.15 19.36 -21.13
CA GLY A 441 17.04 20.09 -21.76
C GLY A 441 16.06 19.17 -22.49
N ALA A 442 15.93 17.91 -22.04
CA ALA A 442 15.00 16.94 -22.59
C ALA A 442 13.60 17.17 -22.02
N THR A 443 12.60 17.07 -22.88
CA THR A 443 11.18 17.21 -22.54
C THR A 443 10.49 15.86 -22.47
N VAL A 444 11.13 14.78 -22.92
CA VAL A 444 10.63 13.41 -22.84
C VAL A 444 11.70 12.51 -22.22
N VAL A 445 11.25 11.62 -21.35
CA VAL A 445 12.02 10.56 -20.72
C VAL A 445 11.18 9.30 -20.78
N ALA A 446 11.56 8.36 -21.64
CA ALA A 446 10.84 7.11 -21.82
C ALA A 446 11.77 5.92 -21.57
N ILE A 447 11.35 4.95 -20.77
CA ILE A 447 12.12 3.70 -20.61
C ILE A 447 12.05 2.94 -21.94
N ARG A 448 13.18 2.43 -22.43
CA ARG A 448 13.17 1.67 -23.69
C ARG A 448 12.52 0.30 -23.53
N GLN A 449 11.80 -0.13 -24.56
CA GLN A 449 11.01 -1.36 -24.57
C GLN A 449 11.87 -2.61 -24.27
N GLU A 450 13.02 -2.73 -24.94
CA GLU A 450 13.89 -3.89 -24.79
C GLU A 450 14.51 -4.00 -23.39
N VAL A 451 14.76 -2.85 -22.74
CA VAL A 451 15.27 -2.80 -21.36
C VAL A 451 14.18 -3.19 -20.36
N HIS A 452 12.96 -2.65 -20.55
CA HIS A 452 11.79 -3.03 -19.78
C HIS A 452 11.55 -4.55 -19.85
N ASP A 453 11.53 -5.12 -21.06
CA ASP A 453 11.21 -6.53 -21.24
C ASP A 453 12.31 -7.45 -20.69
N ALA A 454 13.58 -7.05 -20.84
CA ALA A 454 14.70 -7.77 -20.24
C ALA A 454 14.63 -7.75 -18.70
N TYR A 455 14.26 -6.59 -18.11
CA TYR A 455 14.04 -6.46 -16.68
C TYR A 455 12.89 -7.36 -16.21
N HIS A 456 11.73 -7.31 -16.88
CA HIS A 456 10.56 -8.10 -16.51
C HIS A 456 10.85 -9.60 -16.58
N ARG A 457 11.45 -10.09 -17.68
CA ARG A 457 11.89 -11.50 -17.79
C ARG A 457 12.83 -11.93 -16.68
N ARG A 458 13.71 -11.03 -16.21
CA ARG A 458 14.64 -11.31 -15.11
C ARG A 458 13.92 -11.41 -13.77
N ILE A 459 13.04 -10.45 -13.47
CA ILE A 459 12.25 -10.45 -12.23
C ILE A 459 11.30 -11.64 -12.18
N TYR A 460 10.60 -11.92 -13.28
CA TYR A 460 9.74 -13.09 -13.39
C TYR A 460 10.54 -14.38 -13.11
N ARG A 461 11.70 -14.59 -13.74
CA ARG A 461 12.52 -15.79 -13.45
C ARG A 461 12.95 -15.88 -11.98
N ARG A 462 13.40 -14.78 -11.37
CA ARG A 462 13.82 -14.75 -9.95
C ARG A 462 12.66 -14.96 -8.97
N GLY A 463 11.44 -14.61 -9.37
CA GLY A 463 10.23 -14.79 -8.56
C GLY A 463 9.72 -16.23 -8.45
N ALA A 464 10.41 -17.22 -9.00
CA ALA A 464 9.94 -18.62 -9.06
C ALA A 464 9.59 -19.21 -7.68
N ALA A 465 10.44 -19.00 -6.67
CA ALA A 465 10.19 -19.49 -5.31
C ALA A 465 8.93 -18.86 -4.70
N MET A 466 8.73 -17.57 -4.92
CA MET A 466 7.56 -16.85 -4.38
C MET A 466 6.27 -17.25 -5.11
N ARG A 467 6.31 -17.38 -6.44
CA ARG A 467 5.17 -17.91 -7.21
C ARG A 467 4.82 -19.34 -6.79
N TYR A 468 5.82 -20.21 -6.61
CA TYR A 468 5.57 -21.54 -6.06
C TYR A 468 4.85 -21.47 -4.71
N TYR A 469 5.34 -20.62 -3.79
CA TYR A 469 4.78 -20.55 -2.45
C TYR A 469 3.35 -20.00 -2.41
N LEU A 470 3.08 -18.91 -3.16
CA LEU A 470 1.80 -18.19 -3.14
C LEU A 470 0.75 -18.74 -4.12
N SER A 471 1.19 -19.20 -5.29
CA SER A 471 0.32 -19.61 -6.40
C SER A 471 0.21 -21.13 -6.56
N GLU A 472 1.15 -21.94 -6.03
CA GLU A 472 1.05 -23.41 -6.08
C GLU A 472 0.79 -24.01 -4.69
N LEU A 473 1.71 -23.81 -3.72
CA LEU A 473 1.62 -24.45 -2.40
C LEU A 473 0.42 -23.95 -1.59
N ASN A 474 0.19 -22.63 -1.60
CA ASN A 474 -0.92 -21.99 -0.87
C ASN A 474 -2.01 -21.45 -1.83
N ALA A 475 -2.22 -22.13 -2.96
CA ALA A 475 -3.17 -21.72 -4.01
C ALA A 475 -4.61 -21.52 -3.50
N HIS A 476 -5.04 -22.29 -2.50
CA HIS A 476 -6.39 -22.25 -1.94
C HIS A 476 -6.68 -21.01 -1.07
N VAL A 477 -5.66 -20.19 -0.75
CA VAL A 477 -5.79 -19.06 0.17
C VAL A 477 -6.13 -17.77 -0.59
N PRO A 478 -7.28 -17.10 -0.31
CA PRO A 478 -7.60 -15.83 -0.96
C PRO A 478 -6.76 -14.70 -0.38
N THR A 479 -5.77 -14.17 -1.10
CA THR A 479 -4.79 -13.19 -0.61
C THR A 479 -4.55 -12.10 -1.64
N TYR A 480 -4.35 -10.86 -1.22
CA TYR A 480 -4.01 -9.77 -2.15
C TYR A 480 -2.55 -9.84 -2.65
N TYR A 481 -1.74 -10.76 -2.12
CA TYR A 481 -0.41 -11.05 -2.67
C TYR A 481 -0.47 -11.81 -4.00
N ARG A 482 -1.62 -12.44 -4.30
CA ARG A 482 -1.89 -13.13 -5.56
C ARG A 482 -3.10 -12.47 -6.20
N ASN A 483 -2.89 -11.89 -7.38
CA ASN A 483 -3.95 -11.20 -8.08
C ASN A 483 -4.89 -12.15 -8.82
N SER A 484 -5.90 -11.59 -9.48
CA SER A 484 -6.89 -12.31 -10.30
C SER A 484 -6.29 -13.17 -11.41
N HIS A 485 -5.13 -12.78 -11.95
CA HIS A 485 -4.39 -13.55 -12.95
C HIS A 485 -3.54 -14.68 -12.34
N GLY A 486 -3.60 -14.88 -11.02
CA GLY A 486 -2.82 -15.89 -10.30
C GLY A 486 -1.36 -15.51 -10.09
N ASP A 487 -0.96 -14.27 -10.42
CA ASP A 487 0.42 -13.83 -10.35
C ASP A 487 0.74 -13.10 -9.03
N SER A 488 2.01 -13.15 -8.63
CA SER A 488 2.48 -12.62 -7.34
C SER A 488 3.39 -11.41 -7.53
N THR A 489 2.78 -10.27 -7.86
CA THR A 489 3.51 -9.03 -8.20
C THR A 489 3.75 -8.10 -7.01
N TYR A 490 3.34 -8.47 -5.80
CA TYR A 490 3.54 -7.63 -4.62
C TYR A 490 5.01 -7.58 -4.17
N ILE A 491 5.69 -8.74 -4.16
CA ILE A 491 7.02 -8.92 -3.58
C ILE A 491 8.08 -8.85 -4.68
N ARG A 492 9.09 -8.02 -4.48
CA ARG A 492 10.28 -7.95 -5.32
C ARG A 492 11.21 -9.14 -5.01
N PRO A 493 11.58 -9.97 -6.00
CA PRO A 493 12.47 -11.12 -5.79
C PRO A 493 13.96 -10.71 -5.78
N THR A 494 14.27 -9.63 -5.04
CA THR A 494 15.63 -9.13 -4.79
C THR A 494 15.67 -8.48 -3.41
N GLY A 495 16.81 -8.57 -2.73
CA GLY A 495 16.99 -7.88 -1.44
C GLY A 495 16.98 -6.35 -1.55
N PHE A 496 16.61 -5.70 -0.45
CA PHE A 496 16.47 -4.24 -0.33
C PHE A 496 17.70 -3.46 -0.81
N PHE A 497 18.92 -3.85 -0.43
CA PHE A 497 20.11 -3.07 -0.81
C PHE A 497 20.41 -3.14 -2.32
N SER A 498 20.10 -4.28 -2.94
CA SER A 498 20.23 -4.43 -4.39
C SER A 498 19.20 -3.57 -5.11
N ALA A 499 17.94 -3.59 -4.63
CA ALA A 499 16.89 -2.73 -5.16
C ALA A 499 17.28 -1.25 -5.02
N ARG A 500 17.70 -0.83 -3.82
CA ARG A 500 18.11 0.57 -3.55
C ARG A 500 19.23 1.03 -4.46
N ARG A 501 20.23 0.18 -4.70
CA ARG A 501 21.30 0.48 -5.64
C ARG A 501 20.78 0.62 -7.07
N ALA A 502 19.89 -0.26 -7.51
CA ALA A 502 19.31 -0.22 -8.85
C ALA A 502 18.51 1.06 -9.09
N HIS A 503 17.68 1.48 -8.13
CA HIS A 503 16.95 2.75 -8.21
C HIS A 503 17.85 3.99 -8.23
N HIS A 504 18.98 3.96 -7.53
CA HIS A 504 19.89 5.12 -7.47
C HIS A 504 20.91 5.15 -8.62
N ARG A 505 21.23 4.00 -9.23
CA ARG A 505 22.33 3.85 -10.19
C ARG A 505 21.94 3.16 -11.50
N PHE A 506 20.65 3.14 -11.86
CA PHE A 506 20.22 2.56 -13.14
C PHE A 506 20.93 3.21 -14.34
N PRO A 507 21.11 2.46 -15.44
CA PRO A 507 21.39 2.96 -16.75
C PRO A 507 20.80 4.31 -17.10
N LEU A 508 21.50 5.46 -17.19
CA LEU A 508 20.83 6.61 -17.85
C LEU A 508 20.58 6.28 -19.32
N SER A 509 21.49 5.50 -19.90
CA SER A 509 21.29 4.81 -21.16
C SER A 509 20.28 3.68 -21.07
N ASP A 510 19.40 3.56 -20.09
CA ASP A 510 18.20 2.68 -20.15
C ASP A 510 16.98 3.47 -20.66
N TYR A 511 17.02 4.79 -20.52
CA TYR A 511 16.00 5.72 -20.98
C TYR A 511 16.39 6.37 -22.31
N ALA A 512 15.38 6.68 -23.12
CA ALA A 512 15.46 7.63 -24.22
C ALA A 512 15.15 9.03 -23.69
N PHE A 513 15.84 10.04 -24.23
CA PHE A 513 15.69 11.44 -23.85
C PHE A 513 15.48 12.27 -25.11
N ASP A 514 14.25 12.72 -25.34
CA ASP A 514 13.90 13.49 -26.53
C ASP A 514 13.59 14.95 -26.15
N ARG A 515 13.71 15.83 -27.15
CA ARG A 515 13.42 17.25 -27.02
C ARG A 515 12.24 17.60 -27.92
N LEU A 516 11.42 18.53 -27.48
CA LEU A 516 10.44 19.16 -28.32
C LEU A 516 11.20 19.91 -29.42
N THR A 517 11.03 19.48 -30.67
CA THR A 517 11.56 20.21 -31.82
C THR A 517 10.70 21.45 -32.02
N ALA A 518 11.35 22.62 -32.05
CA ALA A 518 10.70 23.92 -32.23
C ALA A 518 10.04 24.07 -33.59
#